data_AF-A0A2N6ND63-F1
#
_entry.id   AF-A0A2N6ND63-F1
#
_cell.length_a   1.000
_cell.length_b   1.000
_cell.length_c   1.000
_cell.angle_alpha   90.00
_cell.angle_beta   90.00
_cell.angle_gamma   90.00
#
_symmetry.space_group_name_H-M   'P 1'
#
loop_
_entity.id
_entity.type
_entity.pdbx_description
1 polymer ?
#
loop_
_entity_poly.entity_id
_entity_poly.type
_entity_poly.pdbx_seq_one_letter_code
_entity_poly.pdbx_strand_id
1 'polypeptide(L)' 'MTLKTLSAKAAAALDQELMSTSAFSLDQLMELAGLSVSQAVFRVHPPSMGRKVLVACGPGNNGMLHLGNHEC' A
#
# COMPACT_ATOMS: atom_id res chain seq x y z
N MET A 1 1.83 -2.73 -23.47
CA MET A 1 1.53 -1.51 -22.69
C MET A 1 2.78 -1.15 -21.89
N THR A 2 3.39 0.00 -22.16
CA THR A 2 4.53 0.50 -21.37
C THR A 2 3.98 1.24 -20.15
N LEU A 3 4.48 0.90 -18.96
CA LEU A 3 4.13 1.61 -17.73
C LEU A 3 4.78 3.00 -17.74
N LYS A 4 3.99 4.04 -17.44
CA LYS A 4 4.49 5.40 -17.24
C LYS A 4 4.85 5.58 -15.77
N THR A 5 6.04 6.09 -15.48
CA THR A 5 6.44 6.46 -14.13
C THR A 5 5.98 7.88 -13.80
N LEU A 6 5.72 8.14 -12.52
CA LEU A 6 5.30 9.45 -12.02
C LEU A 6 6.44 10.11 -11.24
N SER A 7 6.53 11.43 -11.32
CA SER A 7 7.36 12.21 -10.39
C SER A 7 6.67 12.27 -9.02
N ALA A 8 7.43 12.55 -7.95
CA ALA A 8 6.86 12.69 -6.61
C ALA A 8 5.73 13.74 -6.55
N LYS A 9 5.90 14.87 -7.26
CA LYS A 9 4.88 15.92 -7.35
C LYS A 9 3.60 15.42 -8.05
N ALA A 10 3.75 14.64 -9.12
CA ALA A 10 2.60 14.10 -9.86
C ALA A 10 1.87 13.01 -9.05
N ALA A 11 2.61 12.15 -8.33
CA ALA A 11 2.02 11.15 -7.43
C ALA A 11 1.21 11.81 -6.30
N ALA A 12 1.77 12.83 -5.63
CA ALA A 12 1.05 13.54 -4.57
C ALA A 12 -0.21 14.27 -5.08
N ALA A 13 -0.19 14.79 -6.31
CA ALA A 13 -1.37 15.39 -6.92
C ALA A 13 -2.46 14.36 -7.22
N LEU A 14 -2.06 13.17 -7.68
CA LEU A 14 -2.97 12.06 -7.93
C LEU A 14 -3.63 11.56 -6.64
N ASP A 15 -2.87 11.43 -5.55
CA ASP A 15 -3.42 11.04 -4.25
C ASP A 15 -4.51 12.03 -3.79
N GLN A 16 -4.30 13.33 -3.98
CA GLN A 16 -5.29 14.36 -3.67
C GLN A 16 -6.54 14.26 -4.56
N GLU A 17 -6.38 13.95 -5.83
CA GLU A 17 -7.50 13.75 -6.75
C GLU A 17 -8.36 12.54 -6.37
N LEU A 18 -7.73 11.44 -5.98
CA LEU A 18 -8.40 10.21 -5.53
C LEU A 18 -9.25 10.44 -4.28
N MET A 19 -8.75 11.22 -3.33
CA MET A 19 -9.46 11.51 -2.08
C MET A 19 -10.49 12.65 -2.20
N SER A 20 -10.39 13.49 -3.23
CA SER A 20 -11.32 14.60 -3.45
C SER A 20 -12.41 14.23 -4.48
N THR A 21 -12.03 14.16 -5.75
CA THR A 21 -12.97 14.01 -6.87
C THR A 21 -13.50 12.58 -6.95
N SER A 22 -12.65 11.60 -6.65
CA SER A 22 -13.05 10.18 -6.65
C SER A 22 -13.64 9.71 -5.32
N ALA A 23 -13.62 10.57 -4.29
CA ALA A 23 -14.21 10.35 -2.96
C ALA A 23 -13.78 9.04 -2.26
N PHE A 24 -12.59 8.53 -2.56
CA PHE A 24 -12.03 7.42 -1.78
C PHE A 24 -11.62 7.91 -0.39
N SER A 25 -11.93 7.14 0.64
CA SER A 25 -11.34 7.38 1.96
C SER A 25 -9.88 6.94 1.97
N LEU A 26 -9.10 7.54 2.86
CA LEU A 26 -7.72 7.13 3.08
C LEU A 26 -7.65 5.63 3.43
N ASP A 27 -8.50 5.17 4.35
CA ASP A 27 -8.57 3.77 4.77
C ASP A 27 -8.81 2.81 3.60
N GLN A 28 -9.72 3.16 2.67
CA GLN A 28 -9.99 2.33 1.49
C GLN A 28 -8.76 2.16 0.60
N LEU A 29 -8.04 3.25 0.34
CA LEU A 29 -6.83 3.20 -0.48
C LEU A 29 -5.70 2.43 0.21
N MET A 30 -5.60 2.57 1.53
CA MET A 30 -4.58 1.89 2.32
C MET A 30 -4.83 0.39 2.42
N GLU A 31 -6.06 -0.05 2.69
CA GLU A 31 -6.41 -1.48 2.69
C GLU A 31 -6.14 -2.14 1.33
N LEU A 32 -6.49 -1.46 0.23
CA LEU A 32 -6.24 -1.98 -1.12
C LEU A 32 -4.74 -2.08 -1.44
N ALA A 33 -3.95 -1.08 -1.04
CA ALA A 33 -2.51 -1.11 -1.24
C ALA A 33 -1.86 -2.21 -0.36
N GLY A 34 -2.36 -2.44 0.87
CA GLY A 34 -1.88 -3.50 1.76
C GLY A 34 -2.16 -4.89 1.21
N LEU A 35 -3.37 -5.11 0.68
CA LEU A 35 -3.74 -6.32 -0.04
C LEU A 35 -2.81 -6.57 -1.25
N SER A 36 -2.53 -5.52 -2.03
CA SER A 36 -1.64 -5.62 -3.20
C SER A 36 -0.22 -6.06 -2.81
N VAL A 37 0.34 -5.47 -1.74
CA VAL A 37 1.66 -5.87 -1.19
C VAL A 37 1.63 -7.31 -0.70
N SER A 38 0.59 -7.73 0.02
CA SER A 38 0.44 -9.11 0.51
C SER A 38 0.42 -10.13 -0.63
N GLN A 39 -0.33 -9.85 -1.70
CA GLN A 39 -0.37 -10.69 -2.90
C GLN A 39 1.00 -10.78 -3.60
N ALA A 40 1.72 -9.66 -3.70
CA ALA A 40 3.06 -9.65 -4.26
C ALA A 40 4.02 -10.50 -3.42
N VAL A 41 4.01 -10.35 -2.08
CA VAL A 41 4.81 -11.15 -1.15
C VAL A 41 4.48 -12.63 -1.27
N PHE A 42 3.20 -13.00 -1.30
CA PHE A 42 2.80 -14.41 -1.46
C PHE A 42 3.34 -15.03 -2.77
N ARG A 43 3.36 -14.24 -3.86
CA ARG A 43 3.85 -14.71 -5.16
C ARG A 43 5.38 -14.89 -5.19
N VAL A 44 6.13 -13.98 -4.57
CA VAL A 44 7.61 -14.02 -4.58
C VAL A 44 8.19 -14.82 -3.42
N HIS A 45 7.42 -14.97 -2.33
CA HIS A 45 7.78 -15.73 -1.13
C HIS A 45 6.58 -16.53 -0.61
N PRO A 46 6.18 -17.62 -1.30
CA PRO A 46 5.10 -18.47 -0.83
C PRO A 46 5.46 -19.14 0.51
N PRO A 47 4.46 -19.54 1.32
CA PRO A 47 4.68 -20.15 2.63
C PRO A 47 5.59 -21.39 2.66
N SER A 48 5.74 -22.08 1.50
CA SER A 48 6.65 -23.20 1.33
C SER A 48 8.13 -22.82 1.44
N MET A 49 8.48 -21.55 1.23
CA MET A 49 9.85 -21.03 1.37
C MET A 49 10.13 -20.42 2.76
N GLY A 50 9.13 -20.42 3.64
CA GLY A 50 9.22 -19.80 4.96
C GLY A 50 7.89 -19.17 5.36
N ARG A 51 7.58 -19.22 6.66
CA ARG A 51 6.36 -18.61 7.22
C ARG A 51 6.64 -17.35 8.05
N LYS A 52 7.92 -17.01 8.23
CA LYS A 52 8.34 -15.86 9.04
C LYS A 52 8.57 -14.68 8.11
N VAL A 53 7.76 -13.64 8.27
CA VAL A 53 7.90 -12.36 7.56
C VAL A 53 8.11 -11.28 8.61
N LEU A 54 9.18 -10.50 8.46
CA LEU A 54 9.40 -9.29 9.25
C LEU A 54 8.85 -8.10 8.47
N VAL A 55 7.99 -7.32 9.11
CA VAL A 55 7.46 -6.07 8.55
C VAL A 55 8.02 -4.91 9.35
N ALA A 56 8.73 -4.00 8.67
CA ALA A 56 9.32 -2.81 9.30
C ALA A 56 8.50 -1.58 8.91
N CYS A 57 7.73 -1.04 9.86
CA CYS A 57 6.83 0.08 9.65
C CYS A 57 7.45 1.41 10.13
N GLY A 58 7.42 2.43 9.28
CA GLY A 58 7.78 3.81 9.65
C GLY A 58 6.57 4.64 10.11
N PRO A 59 6.76 5.86 10.62
CA PRO A 59 5.69 6.67 11.22
C PRO A 59 4.75 7.38 10.22
N GLY A 60 4.80 7.03 8.93
CA GLY A 60 4.01 7.69 7.87
C GLY A 60 3.01 6.73 7.20
N ASN A 61 2.31 7.21 6.18
CA ASN A 61 1.26 6.46 5.47
C ASN A 61 1.72 5.08 4.97
N ASN A 62 3.00 4.94 4.59
CA ASN A 62 3.57 3.66 4.16
C ASN A 62 3.67 2.61 5.29
N GLY A 63 3.80 3.04 6.55
CA GLY A 63 3.84 2.14 7.69
C GLY A 63 2.46 1.69 8.15
N MET A 64 1.45 2.54 7.97
CA MET A 64 0.05 2.27 8.30
C MET A 64 -0.63 1.37 7.23
N LEU A 65 0.07 1.05 6.13
CA LEU A 65 -0.36 0.11 5.09
C LEU A 65 -0.62 -1.33 5.58
N HIS A 66 -0.23 -1.66 6.82
CA HIS A 66 -0.18 -3.04 7.31
C HIS A 66 -1.03 -3.33 8.56
N LEU A 67 -1.64 -2.32 9.16
CA LEU A 67 -2.34 -2.45 10.44
C LEU A 67 -3.72 -1.82 10.30
N GLY A 68 -4.64 -2.54 9.64
CA GLY A 68 -6.03 -2.12 9.57
C GLY A 68 -6.61 -2.01 10.97
N ASN A 69 -6.83 -0.79 11.47
CA ASN A 69 -7.55 -0.37 12.69
C ASN A 69 -7.43 -1.22 14.00
N HIS A 70 -6.52 -2.19 14.06
CA HIS A 70 -6.21 -3.00 15.22
C HIS A 70 -4.75 -2.74 15.58
N GLU A 71 -4.59 -1.76 16.47
CA GLU A 71 -3.47 -1.59 17.39
C GLU A 71 -2.11 -1.18 16.76
N CYS A 72 -1.84 0.12 16.89
CA CYS A 72 -0.57 0.59 17.44
C CYS A 72 -0.72 0.72 18.96
#